data_AF-A0A7N0ZY22-F1
#
_entry.id   AF-A0A7N0ZY22-F1
#
_cell.length_a   1.000
_cell.length_b   1.000
_cell.length_c   1.000
_cell.angle_alpha   90.00
_cell.angle_beta   90.00
_cell.angle_gamma   90.00
#
_symmetry.space_group_name_H-M   'P 1'
#
loop_
_entity.id
_entity.type
_entity.pdbx_description
1 polymer ?
#
loop_
_entity_poly.entity_id
_entity_poly.type
_entity_poly.pdbx_seq_one_letter_code
_entity_poly.pdbx_strand_id
1 'polypeptide(L)'
;MSFPPSSNLYMSSAIRNGASERETFHKFFECWLVEQNQFLHSLISASKHLSTAPAPAPSRHRDDSNGRITDSELRQLIDRVTRHYEDYYRVKSRCAKQDVFTMLSPSWLSSLESAFLWMGGWRPTMAFHLLYSKSGMQLEAALADLIRGLSTGDLADLSPSQLSRIDELQRRTIREEKLLTERMAAHQETVADHEMVELSQAVTEMLQSGGGGGDEDARVDMEERVESTLKPKEEGLEAIVEEADDLRLRTLKGILEVLTPVQAVHFLIAAAELHLRLHEWGKKKDAGAVGGARE
;
A
#
# COMPACT_ATOMS: atom_id res chain seq x y z
N MET A 1 -11.47 -11.23 -26.28
CA MET A 1 -11.42 -11.02 -24.82
C MET A 1 -11.15 -9.55 -24.61
N SER A 2 -12.13 -8.82 -24.09
CA SER A 2 -12.02 -7.40 -23.77
C SER A 2 -11.00 -7.23 -22.64
N PHE A 3 -9.97 -6.41 -22.86
CA PHE A 3 -9.08 -6.00 -21.78
C PHE A 3 -9.92 -5.28 -20.70
N PRO A 4 -9.73 -5.58 -19.41
CA PRO A 4 -10.37 -4.80 -18.38
C PRO A 4 -9.94 -3.33 -18.52
N PRO A 5 -10.86 -2.36 -18.35
CA PRO A 5 -10.50 -0.95 -18.40
C PRO A 5 -9.47 -0.65 -17.31
N SER A 6 -8.49 0.20 -17.60
CA SER A 6 -7.47 0.57 -16.61
C SER A 6 -8.13 1.12 -15.34
N SER A 7 -7.56 0.84 -14.16
CA SER A 7 -8.11 1.24 -12.85
C SER A 7 -8.46 2.74 -12.80
N ASN A 8 -7.63 3.60 -13.38
CA ASN A 8 -7.89 5.05 -13.50
C ASN A 8 -9.07 5.40 -14.43
N LEU A 9 -9.22 4.71 -15.56
CA LEU A 9 -10.35 4.90 -16.48
C LEU A 9 -11.67 4.44 -15.84
N TYR A 10 -11.62 3.33 -15.09
CA TYR A 10 -12.76 2.86 -14.31
C TYR A 10 -13.19 3.91 -13.29
N MET A 11 -12.26 4.40 -12.46
CA MET A 11 -12.52 5.45 -11.47
C MET A 11 -13.13 6.71 -12.10
N SER A 12 -12.59 7.17 -13.23
CA SER A 12 -13.10 8.33 -13.96
C SER A 12 -14.52 8.11 -14.51
N SER A 13 -14.86 6.87 -14.87
CA SER A 13 -16.21 6.51 -15.34
C SER A 13 -17.20 6.33 -14.20
N ALA A 14 -16.78 5.76 -13.07
CA ALA A 14 -17.64 5.50 -11.92
C ALA A 14 -18.09 6.80 -11.25
N ILE A 15 -17.20 7.79 -11.14
CA ILE A 15 -17.51 9.14 -10.64
C ILE A 15 -18.56 9.83 -11.51
N ARG A 16 -18.45 9.69 -12.85
CA ARG A 16 -19.44 10.27 -13.77
C ARG A 16 -20.82 9.62 -13.66
N ASN A 17 -20.90 8.39 -13.15
CA ASN A 17 -22.13 7.60 -13.10
C ASN A 17 -22.78 7.54 -11.71
N GLY A 18 -22.28 8.27 -10.72
CA GLY A 18 -22.91 8.40 -9.40
C GLY A 18 -22.95 7.11 -8.56
N ALA A 19 -21.99 6.19 -8.75
CA ALA A 19 -21.89 4.97 -7.94
C ALA A 19 -21.52 5.29 -6.48
N SER A 20 -21.97 4.48 -5.52
CA SER A 20 -21.51 4.58 -4.13
C SER A 20 -19.98 4.51 -4.09
N GLU A 21 -19.37 5.48 -3.43
CA GLU A 21 -17.91 5.67 -3.47
C GLU A 21 -17.15 4.52 -2.81
N ARG A 22 -17.78 3.87 -1.81
CA ARG A 22 -17.29 2.65 -1.17
C ARG A 22 -17.20 1.47 -2.14
N GLU A 23 -18.25 1.25 -2.93
CA GLU A 23 -18.22 0.25 -4.01
C GLU A 23 -17.25 0.65 -5.12
N THR A 24 -17.05 1.95 -5.31
CA THR A 24 -16.16 2.50 -6.33
C THR A 24 -14.70 2.21 -5.98
N PHE A 25 -14.27 2.42 -4.72
CA PHE A 25 -12.90 2.12 -4.29
C PHE A 25 -12.62 0.61 -4.26
N HIS A 26 -13.56 -0.21 -3.77
CA HIS A 26 -13.41 -1.67 -3.82
C HIS A 26 -13.17 -2.16 -5.26
N LYS A 27 -14.01 -1.76 -6.21
CA LYS A 27 -13.84 -2.15 -7.62
C LYS A 27 -12.54 -1.60 -8.21
N PHE A 28 -12.14 -0.39 -7.85
CA PHE A 28 -10.84 0.15 -8.23
C PHE A 28 -9.68 -0.70 -7.69
N PHE A 29 -9.72 -1.09 -6.42
CA PHE A 29 -8.68 -1.91 -5.79
C PHE A 29 -8.54 -3.27 -6.50
N GLU A 30 -9.65 -3.92 -6.83
CA GLU A 30 -9.64 -5.18 -7.60
C GLU A 30 -9.00 -4.98 -8.99
N CYS A 31 -9.35 -3.91 -9.72
CA CYS A 31 -8.68 -3.59 -10.98
C CYS A 31 -7.20 -3.28 -10.80
N TRP A 32 -6.84 -2.56 -9.74
CA TRP A 32 -5.47 -2.20 -9.41
C TRP A 32 -4.61 -3.44 -9.09
N LEU A 33 -5.18 -4.45 -8.42
CA LEU A 33 -4.52 -5.74 -8.16
C LEU A 33 -4.25 -6.51 -9.46
N VAL A 34 -5.21 -6.51 -10.40
CA VAL A 34 -5.01 -7.14 -11.72
C VAL A 34 -3.85 -6.48 -12.47
N GLU A 35 -3.79 -5.15 -12.46
CA GLU A 35 -2.69 -4.38 -13.05
C GLU A 35 -1.35 -4.66 -12.34
N GLN A 36 -1.34 -4.75 -11.00
CA GLN A 36 -0.14 -5.12 -10.25
C GLN A 36 0.37 -6.51 -10.64
N ASN A 37 -0.52 -7.48 -10.85
CA ASN A 37 -0.13 -8.81 -11.32
C ASN A 37 0.45 -8.78 -12.75
N GLN A 38 -0.07 -7.93 -13.65
CA GLN A 38 0.50 -7.71 -14.98
C GLN A 38 1.90 -7.08 -14.91
N PHE A 39 2.10 -6.11 -14.01
CA PHE A 39 3.41 -5.54 -13.74
C PHE A 39 4.38 -6.57 -13.18
N LEU A 40 3.94 -7.43 -12.25
CA LEU A 40 4.75 -8.53 -11.74
C LEU A 40 5.25 -9.45 -12.86
N HIS A 41 4.36 -9.87 -13.78
CA HIS A 41 4.77 -10.67 -14.94
C HIS A 41 5.79 -9.95 -15.83
N SER A 42 5.60 -8.64 -16.03
CA SER A 42 6.52 -7.82 -16.82
C SER A 42 7.90 -7.72 -16.15
N LEU A 43 7.95 -7.53 -14.83
CA LEU A 43 9.18 -7.48 -14.04
C LEU A 43 9.91 -8.82 -14.05
N ILE A 44 9.20 -9.94 -13.84
CA ILE A 44 9.77 -11.30 -13.91
C ILE A 44 10.32 -11.60 -15.31
N SER A 45 9.59 -11.22 -16.36
CA SER A 45 10.09 -11.37 -17.73
C SER A 45 11.38 -10.58 -17.88
N ALA A 46 11.41 -9.34 -17.40
CA ALA A 46 12.59 -8.50 -17.49
C ALA A 46 13.79 -9.11 -16.75
N SER A 47 13.60 -9.61 -15.53
CA SER A 47 14.68 -10.22 -14.73
C SER A 47 15.27 -11.47 -15.39
N LYS A 48 14.48 -12.26 -16.13
CA LYS A 48 14.99 -13.45 -16.85
C LYS A 48 15.95 -13.09 -17.98
N HIS A 49 15.68 -11.98 -18.68
CA HIS A 49 16.57 -11.48 -19.75
C HIS A 49 17.87 -10.87 -19.22
N LEU A 50 17.93 -10.59 -17.91
CA LEU A 50 19.15 -10.14 -17.21
C LEU A 50 20.05 -11.31 -16.80
N SER A 51 19.49 -12.43 -16.37
CA SER A 51 20.25 -13.61 -15.89
C SER A 51 20.84 -14.49 -17.00
N THR A 52 20.48 -14.30 -18.27
CA THR A 52 21.01 -15.07 -19.40
C THR A 52 22.30 -14.46 -19.98
N ALA A 53 23.46 -14.64 -19.31
CA ALA A 53 24.78 -14.72 -19.96
C ALA A 53 25.90 -15.19 -19.00
N PRO A 54 26.63 -16.27 -19.32
CA PRO A 54 28.07 -16.37 -19.08
C PRO A 54 28.80 -15.45 -20.07
N ALA A 55 29.97 -14.93 -19.68
CA ALA A 55 30.79 -14.00 -20.46
C ALA A 55 31.02 -14.47 -21.92
N PRO A 56 30.89 -13.60 -22.94
CA PRO A 56 31.23 -13.98 -24.30
C PRO A 56 32.75 -14.03 -24.47
N ALA A 57 33.23 -15.14 -25.02
CA ALA A 57 34.56 -15.25 -25.59
C ALA A 57 34.75 -14.18 -26.71
N PRO A 58 35.97 -13.71 -26.97
CA PRO A 58 36.19 -12.66 -27.96
C PRO A 58 36.12 -13.26 -29.36
N SER A 59 34.97 -13.16 -30.02
CA SER A 59 34.87 -13.38 -31.47
C SER A 59 34.21 -12.20 -32.17
N ARG A 60 34.88 -11.79 -33.25
CA ARG A 60 34.62 -10.62 -34.07
C ARG A 60 33.32 -10.76 -34.87
N HIS A 61 32.61 -9.63 -34.98
CA HIS A 61 31.55 -9.31 -35.94
C HIS A 61 30.31 -10.23 -35.96
N ARG A 62 29.25 -9.77 -35.28
CA ARG A 62 27.85 -9.84 -35.75
C ARG A 62 26.99 -8.89 -34.90
N ASP A 63 26.16 -8.09 -35.58
CA ASP A 63 25.03 -7.36 -34.99
C ASP A 63 24.07 -8.37 -34.33
N ASP A 64 24.17 -8.53 -33.01
CA ASP A 64 23.22 -9.28 -32.18
C ASP A 64 22.71 -8.37 -31.06
N SER A 65 21.96 -7.33 -31.43
CA SER A 65 21.33 -6.38 -30.51
C SER A 65 19.87 -6.72 -30.16
N ASN A 66 19.44 -7.99 -30.33
CA ASN A 66 18.01 -8.32 -30.38
C ASN A 66 17.45 -9.15 -29.19
N GLY A 67 17.98 -8.97 -27.97
CA GLY A 67 17.41 -9.66 -26.81
C GLY A 67 17.86 -9.24 -25.40
N ARG A 68 18.69 -8.19 -25.26
CA ARG A 68 19.10 -7.69 -23.93
C ARG A 68 18.27 -6.47 -23.59
N ILE A 69 17.54 -6.54 -22.48
CA ILE A 69 16.85 -5.37 -21.93
C ILE A 69 17.89 -4.38 -21.47
N THR A 70 17.76 -3.15 -21.94
CA THR A 70 18.63 -2.02 -21.61
C THR A 70 18.29 -1.43 -20.25
N ASP A 71 19.27 -0.79 -19.62
CA ASP A 71 19.06 -0.06 -18.35
C ASP A 71 17.93 0.99 -18.48
N SER A 72 17.81 1.62 -19.66
CA SER A 72 16.74 2.57 -19.98
C SER A 72 15.36 1.92 -19.96
N GLU A 73 15.21 0.72 -20.53
CA GLU A 73 13.93 -0.01 -20.52
C GLU A 73 13.54 -0.46 -19.10
N LEU A 74 14.52 -0.87 -18.28
CA LEU A 74 14.27 -1.18 -16.87
C LEU A 74 13.79 0.05 -16.10
N ARG A 75 14.42 1.20 -16.30
CA ARG A 75 14.00 2.46 -15.68
C ARG A 75 12.58 2.84 -16.08
N GLN A 76 12.24 2.71 -17.35
CA GLN A 76 10.87 2.97 -17.82
C GLN A 76 9.85 2.02 -17.18
N LEU A 77 10.20 0.74 -17.01
CA LEU A 77 9.33 -0.22 -16.34
C LEU A 77 9.17 0.11 -14.85
N ILE A 78 10.26 0.40 -14.13
CA ILE A 78 10.24 0.82 -12.71
C ILE A 78 9.40 2.08 -12.52
N ASP A 79 9.54 3.04 -13.42
CA ASP A 79 8.81 4.30 -13.39
C ASP A 79 7.30 4.08 -13.64
N ARG A 80 6.92 3.20 -14.56
CA ARG A 80 5.51 2.78 -14.74
C ARG A 80 4.94 2.09 -13.49
N VAL A 81 5.69 1.20 -12.87
CA VAL A 81 5.29 0.54 -11.60
C VAL A 81 5.17 1.56 -10.48
N THR A 82 6.10 2.52 -10.40
CA THR A 82 6.07 3.58 -9.39
C THR A 82 4.81 4.44 -9.55
N ARG A 83 4.49 4.87 -10.78
CA ARG A 83 3.24 5.59 -11.07
C ARG A 83 1.99 4.81 -10.69
N HIS A 84 2.00 3.48 -10.85
CA HIS A 84 0.90 2.61 -10.41
C HIS A 84 0.63 2.72 -8.91
N TYR A 85 1.67 2.82 -8.09
CA TYR A 85 1.53 3.07 -6.64
C TYR A 85 1.14 4.52 -6.34
N GLU A 86 1.65 5.50 -7.08
CA GLU A 86 1.22 6.90 -6.94
C GLU A 86 -0.27 7.07 -7.23
N ASP A 87 -0.76 6.44 -8.28
CA ASP A 87 -2.16 6.44 -8.68
C ASP A 87 -3.06 5.84 -7.59
N TYR A 88 -2.62 4.75 -6.96
CA TYR A 88 -3.29 4.14 -5.81
C TYR A 88 -3.48 5.15 -4.68
N TYR A 89 -2.40 5.77 -4.21
CA TYR A 89 -2.46 6.69 -3.08
C TYR A 89 -3.21 7.98 -3.43
N ARG A 90 -3.12 8.47 -4.67
CA ARG A 90 -3.93 9.60 -5.14
C ARG A 90 -5.43 9.30 -5.07
N VAL A 91 -5.85 8.15 -5.57
CA VAL A 91 -7.26 7.74 -5.55
C VAL A 91 -7.72 7.48 -4.11
N LYS A 92 -6.87 6.85 -3.28
CA LYS A 92 -7.13 6.61 -1.87
C LYS A 92 -7.31 7.90 -1.08
N SER A 93 -6.44 8.89 -1.25
CA SER A 93 -6.55 10.22 -0.61
C SER A 93 -7.88 10.90 -0.94
N ARG A 94 -8.31 10.85 -2.21
CA ARG A 94 -9.62 11.40 -2.61
C ARG A 94 -10.79 10.71 -1.91
N CYS A 95 -10.76 9.38 -1.79
CA CYS A 95 -11.81 8.65 -1.09
C CYS A 95 -11.77 8.89 0.44
N ALA A 96 -10.58 9.03 1.02
CA ALA A 96 -10.41 9.35 2.44
C ALA A 96 -11.04 10.72 2.80
N LYS A 97 -10.91 11.71 1.90
CA LYS A 97 -11.54 13.05 2.01
C LYS A 97 -13.06 13.06 2.07
N GLN A 98 -13.69 11.96 1.68
CA GLN A 98 -15.15 11.83 1.69
C GLN A 98 -15.61 10.93 2.83
N ASP A 99 -14.89 9.83 3.06
CA ASP A 99 -15.17 8.88 4.15
C ASP A 99 -13.88 8.16 4.53
N VAL A 100 -13.20 8.68 5.56
CA VAL A 100 -11.96 8.09 6.09
C VAL A 100 -12.20 6.70 6.72
N PHE A 101 -13.39 6.42 7.24
CA PHE A 101 -13.70 5.14 7.87
C PHE A 101 -13.66 3.99 6.87
N THR A 102 -14.00 4.24 5.60
CA THR A 102 -13.86 3.21 4.55
C THR A 102 -12.41 2.80 4.33
N MET A 103 -11.45 3.70 4.57
CA MET A 103 -10.02 3.41 4.45
C MET A 103 -9.44 2.75 5.71
N LEU A 104 -9.99 3.06 6.88
CA LEU A 104 -9.58 2.46 8.16
C LEU A 104 -10.23 1.09 8.43
N SER A 105 -11.41 0.86 7.86
CA SER A 105 -12.16 -0.41 7.92
C SER A 105 -12.53 -0.88 6.51
N PRO A 106 -11.54 -1.29 5.70
CA PRO A 106 -11.75 -1.63 4.30
C PRO A 106 -12.52 -2.93 4.13
N SER A 107 -13.63 -2.89 3.40
CA SER A 107 -14.48 -4.07 3.13
C SER A 107 -13.93 -4.98 2.04
N TRP A 108 -12.91 -4.55 1.30
CA TRP A 108 -12.32 -5.28 0.17
C TRP A 108 -11.14 -6.16 0.58
N LEU A 109 -10.57 -5.93 1.78
CA LEU A 109 -9.49 -6.74 2.32
C LEU A 109 -10.03 -7.94 3.10
N SER A 110 -9.26 -9.02 3.10
CA SER A 110 -9.55 -10.21 3.91
C SER A 110 -9.30 -9.96 5.40
N SER A 111 -9.82 -10.84 6.26
CA SER A 111 -9.54 -10.80 7.71
C SER A 111 -8.03 -10.85 8.02
N LEU A 112 -7.27 -11.60 7.21
CA LEU A 112 -5.83 -11.70 7.33
C LEU A 112 -5.14 -10.37 7.04
N GLU A 113 -5.47 -9.74 5.91
CA GLU A 113 -4.90 -8.45 5.53
C GLU A 113 -5.26 -7.36 6.55
N SER A 114 -6.53 -7.31 6.96
CA SER A 114 -7.04 -6.34 7.93
C SER A 114 -6.30 -6.42 9.27
N ALA A 115 -5.92 -7.62 9.72
CA ALA A 115 -5.19 -7.82 10.98
C ALA A 115 -3.76 -7.25 10.97
N PHE A 116 -3.17 -6.97 9.80
CA PHE A 116 -1.81 -6.44 9.66
C PHE A 116 -1.77 -5.00 9.12
N LEU A 117 -2.92 -4.31 9.08
CA LEU A 117 -2.96 -2.89 8.75
C LEU A 117 -2.40 -2.03 9.89
N TRP A 118 -1.68 -0.98 9.54
CA TRP A 118 -1.12 -0.02 10.49
C TRP A 118 -1.94 1.28 10.59
N MET A 119 -2.12 2.01 9.49
CA MET A 119 -3.00 3.21 9.44
C MET A 119 -3.57 3.27 8.02
N GLY A 120 -4.61 2.46 7.77
CA GLY A 120 -5.20 2.28 6.44
C GLY A 120 -4.31 1.58 5.40
N GLY A 121 -3.22 0.91 5.82
CA GLY A 121 -2.28 0.27 4.92
C GLY A 121 -1.09 -0.37 5.64
N TRP A 122 -0.16 -0.96 4.89
CA TRP A 122 1.05 -1.61 5.40
C TRP A 122 1.97 -0.63 6.17
N ARG A 123 2.82 -1.13 7.07
CA ARG A 123 3.74 -0.30 7.82
C ARG A 123 5.05 -0.06 7.05
N PRO A 124 5.47 1.18 6.74
CA PRO A 124 6.67 1.50 5.94
C PRO A 124 7.94 0.69 6.27
N THR A 125 8.20 0.39 7.54
CA THR A 125 9.34 -0.40 8.01
C THR A 125 9.36 -1.81 7.41
N MET A 126 8.20 -2.36 7.02
CA MET A 126 8.08 -3.66 6.34
C MET A 126 8.80 -3.70 5.00
N ALA A 127 8.94 -2.57 4.30
CA ALA A 127 9.69 -2.51 3.04
C ALA A 127 11.18 -2.82 3.26
N PHE A 128 11.77 -2.37 4.37
CA PHE A 128 13.15 -2.69 4.71
C PHE A 128 13.30 -4.14 5.17
N HIS A 129 12.35 -4.66 5.95
CA HIS A 129 12.34 -6.08 6.30
C HIS A 129 12.31 -6.96 5.05
N LEU A 130 11.42 -6.65 4.10
CA LEU A 130 11.35 -7.34 2.83
C LEU A 130 12.68 -7.25 2.07
N LEU A 131 13.26 -6.04 1.98
CA LEU A 131 14.54 -5.82 1.31
C LEU A 131 15.64 -6.69 1.91
N TYR A 132 15.84 -6.65 3.23
CA TYR A 132 16.90 -7.43 3.88
C TYR A 132 16.65 -8.93 3.80
N SER A 133 15.41 -9.39 3.98
CA SER A 133 15.07 -10.80 3.85
C SER A 133 15.33 -11.30 2.43
N LYS A 134 14.92 -10.53 1.40
CA LYS A 134 15.15 -10.91 0.00
C LYS A 134 16.64 -10.88 -0.35
N SER A 135 17.35 -9.86 0.09
CA SER A 135 18.80 -9.72 -0.12
C SER A 135 19.57 -10.87 0.53
N GLY A 136 19.22 -11.23 1.77
CA GLY A 136 19.82 -12.36 2.49
C GLY A 136 19.59 -13.68 1.77
N MET A 137 18.36 -13.95 1.31
CA MET A 137 18.07 -15.17 0.54
C MET A 137 18.86 -15.24 -0.78
N GLN A 138 19.00 -14.13 -1.51
CA GLN A 138 19.79 -14.09 -2.75
C GLN A 138 21.29 -14.23 -2.49
N LEU A 139 21.78 -13.60 -1.41
CA LEU A 139 23.17 -13.73 -0.95
C LEU A 139 23.50 -15.19 -0.61
N GLU A 140 22.65 -15.87 0.16
CA GLU A 140 22.85 -17.27 0.52
C GLU A 140 22.86 -18.18 -0.71
N ALA A 141 21.94 -17.95 -1.66
CA ALA A 141 21.86 -18.73 -2.89
C ALA A 141 23.07 -18.55 -3.80
N ALA A 142 23.69 -17.36 -3.82
CA ALA A 142 24.80 -17.01 -4.68
C ALA A 142 26.16 -16.98 -3.98
N LEU A 143 26.25 -17.44 -2.72
CA LEU A 143 27.44 -17.30 -1.88
C LEU A 143 28.71 -17.85 -2.55
N ALA A 144 28.60 -18.99 -3.24
CA ALA A 144 29.72 -19.62 -3.94
C ALA A 144 30.26 -18.74 -5.08
N ASP A 145 29.39 -18.03 -5.80
CA ASP A 145 29.77 -17.16 -6.91
C ASP A 145 30.35 -15.84 -6.39
N LEU A 146 29.76 -15.28 -5.32
CA LEU A 146 30.24 -14.08 -4.63
C LEU A 146 31.66 -14.25 -4.06
N ILE A 147 31.95 -15.39 -3.42
CA ILE A 147 33.30 -15.69 -2.90
C ILE A 147 34.33 -15.74 -4.03
N ARG A 148 33.91 -16.12 -5.25
CA ARG A 148 34.76 -16.14 -6.44
C ARG A 148 34.86 -14.75 -7.11
N GLY A 149 34.25 -13.73 -6.52
CA GLY A 149 34.23 -12.36 -7.03
C GLY A 149 33.26 -12.14 -8.19
N LEU A 150 32.31 -13.06 -8.41
CA LEU A 150 31.27 -12.90 -9.42
C LEU A 150 30.11 -12.08 -8.84
N SER A 151 29.59 -11.16 -9.64
CA SER A 151 28.41 -10.36 -9.33
C SER A 151 27.17 -11.01 -9.94
N THR A 152 26.10 -11.11 -9.14
CA THR A 152 24.78 -11.58 -9.56
C THR A 152 23.94 -10.47 -10.20
N GLY A 153 24.25 -9.21 -9.88
CA GLY A 153 23.50 -8.01 -10.27
C GLY A 153 22.17 -7.83 -9.54
N ASP A 154 21.77 -8.79 -8.70
CA ASP A 154 20.53 -8.75 -7.93
C ASP A 154 20.75 -8.15 -6.52
N LEU A 155 19.83 -8.39 -5.57
CA LEU A 155 19.96 -7.83 -4.23
C LEU A 155 21.04 -8.51 -3.37
N ALA A 156 21.68 -9.58 -3.84
CA ALA A 156 22.87 -10.12 -3.17
C ALA A 156 24.05 -9.14 -3.21
N ASP A 157 24.10 -8.30 -4.24
CA ASP A 157 25.21 -7.37 -4.52
C ASP A 157 24.98 -5.95 -3.97
N LEU A 158 24.28 -5.81 -2.85
CA LEU A 158 24.12 -4.49 -2.22
C LEU A 158 25.48 -3.96 -1.75
N SER A 159 25.90 -2.83 -2.34
CA SER A 159 27.16 -2.19 -1.98
C SER A 159 27.12 -1.60 -0.56
N PRO A 160 28.28 -1.44 0.11
CA PRO A 160 28.35 -0.80 1.43
C PRO A 160 27.72 0.60 1.46
N SER A 161 27.89 1.38 0.39
CA SER A 161 27.26 2.70 0.24
C SER A 161 25.73 2.63 0.14
N GLN A 162 25.20 1.61 -0.54
CA GLN A 162 23.75 1.41 -0.61
C GLN A 162 23.19 1.01 0.75
N LEU A 163 23.85 0.07 1.44
CA LEU A 163 23.45 -0.34 2.79
C LEU A 163 23.44 0.84 3.77
N SER A 164 24.46 1.69 3.74
CA SER A 164 24.49 2.90 4.60
C SER A 164 23.36 3.89 4.27
N ARG A 165 23.04 4.08 2.99
CA ARG A 165 21.92 4.95 2.56
C ARG A 165 20.56 4.36 2.96
N ILE A 166 20.40 3.04 2.81
CA ILE A 166 19.18 2.31 3.21
C ILE A 166 18.98 2.38 4.72
N ASP A 167 20.04 2.17 5.51
CA ASP A 167 19.98 2.27 6.98
C ASP A 167 19.60 3.69 7.44
N GLU A 168 20.19 4.73 6.85
CA GLU A 168 19.80 6.10 7.16
C GLU A 168 18.33 6.39 6.79
N LEU A 169 17.88 5.92 5.62
CA LEU A 169 16.48 6.02 5.21
C LEU A 169 15.55 5.29 6.19
N GLN A 170 15.91 4.06 6.58
CA GLN A 170 15.15 3.25 7.53
C GLN A 170 15.02 3.95 8.89
N ARG A 171 16.11 4.51 9.43
CA ARG A 171 16.05 5.24 10.70
C ARG A 171 15.14 6.46 10.63
N ARG A 172 15.12 7.19 9.50
CA ARG A 172 14.20 8.31 9.29
C ARG A 172 12.76 7.83 9.25
N THR A 173 12.47 6.81 8.43
CA THR A 173 11.14 6.20 8.34
C THR A 173 10.65 5.76 9.72
N ILE A 174 11.46 5.03 10.51
CA ILE A 174 11.08 4.57 11.86
C ILE A 174 10.72 5.73 12.80
N ARG A 175 11.43 6.87 12.73
CA ARG A 175 11.12 8.04 13.55
C ARG A 175 9.78 8.66 13.15
N GLU A 176 9.54 8.82 11.86
CA GLU A 176 8.25 9.34 11.34
C GLU A 176 7.10 8.39 11.67
N GLU A 177 7.32 7.07 11.56
CA GLU A 177 6.32 6.08 11.98
C GLU A 177 5.96 6.19 13.46
N LYS A 178 6.96 6.36 14.31
CA LYS A 178 6.73 6.50 15.75
C LYS A 178 5.88 7.74 16.03
N LEU A 179 6.21 8.87 15.40
CA LEU A 179 5.44 10.11 15.53
C LEU A 179 3.98 9.94 15.07
N LEU A 180 3.76 9.29 13.93
CA LEU A 180 2.40 9.04 13.44
C LEU A 180 1.62 8.07 14.33
N THR A 181 2.29 7.04 14.88
CA THR A 181 1.66 6.09 15.82
C THR A 181 1.23 6.79 17.10
N GLU A 182 2.09 7.65 17.67
CA GLU A 182 1.76 8.44 18.86
C GLU A 182 0.62 9.42 18.59
N ARG A 183 0.61 10.08 17.42
CA ARG A 183 -0.50 10.95 17.00
C ARG A 183 -1.80 10.19 16.81
N MET A 184 -1.79 9.02 16.19
CA MET A 184 -2.98 8.17 16.04
C MET A 184 -3.54 7.77 17.41
N ALA A 185 -2.68 7.36 18.35
CA ALA A 185 -3.10 7.01 19.70
C ALA A 185 -3.74 8.22 20.42
N ALA A 186 -3.08 9.39 20.41
CA ALA A 186 -3.63 10.60 21.01
C ALA A 186 -4.98 11.02 20.37
N HIS A 187 -5.11 10.84 19.05
CA HIS A 187 -6.34 11.14 18.34
C HIS A 187 -7.48 10.18 18.69
N GLN A 188 -7.18 8.88 18.87
CA GLN A 188 -8.15 7.88 19.31
C GLN A 188 -8.67 8.17 20.72
N GLU A 189 -7.84 8.72 21.61
CA GLU A 189 -8.26 9.11 22.97
C GLU A 189 -9.31 10.24 22.97
N THR A 190 -9.39 11.04 21.90
CA THR A 190 -10.38 12.12 21.79
C THR A 190 -11.84 11.63 21.73
N VAL A 191 -12.09 10.34 21.52
CA VAL A 191 -13.44 9.77 21.60
C VAL A 191 -14.03 9.87 23.01
N ALA A 192 -13.18 10.05 24.03
CA ALA A 192 -13.56 10.15 25.43
C ALA A 192 -13.24 11.53 26.03
N ASP A 193 -13.13 12.55 25.18
CA ASP A 193 -12.93 13.93 25.65
C ASP A 193 -14.22 14.54 26.25
N HIS A 194 -14.06 15.74 26.79
CA HIS A 194 -15.14 16.46 27.45
C HIS A 194 -16.35 16.69 26.52
N GLU A 195 -16.11 17.07 25.26
CA GLU A 195 -17.16 17.36 24.28
C GLU A 195 -17.99 16.10 23.98
N MET A 196 -17.33 14.95 23.80
CA MET A 196 -18.01 13.67 23.60
C MET A 196 -18.83 13.23 24.83
N VAL A 197 -18.31 13.46 26.03
CA VAL A 197 -19.02 13.12 27.28
C VAL A 197 -20.24 14.02 27.47
N GLU A 198 -20.10 15.33 27.27
CA GLU A 198 -21.24 16.26 27.32
C GLU A 198 -22.30 15.93 26.27
N LEU A 199 -21.88 15.60 25.06
CA LEU A 199 -22.78 15.17 23.99
C LEU A 199 -23.54 13.90 24.40
N SER A 200 -22.86 12.89 24.93
CA SER A 200 -23.48 11.65 25.39
C SER A 200 -24.49 11.88 26.52
N GLN A 201 -24.20 12.80 27.45
CA GLN A 201 -25.12 13.17 28.52
C GLN A 201 -26.36 13.87 27.97
N ALA A 202 -26.17 14.84 27.07
CA ALA A 202 -27.27 15.56 26.42
C ALA A 202 -28.19 14.61 25.63
N VAL A 203 -27.66 13.63 24.89
CA VAL A 203 -28.48 12.59 24.21
C VAL A 203 -29.31 11.82 25.24
N THR A 204 -28.70 11.44 26.36
CA THR A 204 -29.36 10.65 27.40
C THR A 204 -30.49 11.43 28.07
N GLU A 205 -30.27 12.70 28.40
CA GLU A 205 -31.27 13.58 29.00
C GLU A 205 -32.47 13.80 28.06
N MET A 206 -32.21 13.95 26.76
CA MET A 206 -33.25 14.06 25.74
C MET A 206 -34.11 12.79 25.66
N LEU A 207 -33.49 11.61 25.69
CA LEU A 207 -34.22 10.33 25.68
C LEU A 207 -35.08 10.15 26.95
N GLN A 208 -34.60 10.61 28.10
CA GLN A 208 -35.31 10.50 29.37
C GLN A 208 -36.45 11.52 29.52
N SER A 209 -36.35 12.68 28.88
CA SER A 209 -37.39 13.72 28.89
C SER A 209 -38.48 13.52 27.82
N GLY A 210 -38.26 12.62 26.84
CA GLY A 210 -39.08 12.42 25.65
C GLY A 210 -40.27 11.45 25.74
N GLY A 211 -41.03 11.46 26.82
CA GLY A 211 -42.31 10.75 26.93
C GLY A 211 -43.44 11.37 26.09
N GLY A 212 -43.39 11.16 24.77
CA GLY A 212 -44.51 11.41 23.84
C GLY A 212 -44.53 12.77 23.14
N GLY A 213 -43.95 12.83 21.93
CA GLY A 213 -44.11 13.95 20.99
C GLY A 213 -42.99 15.00 21.00
N GLY A 214 -41.72 14.57 21.02
CA GLY A 214 -40.57 15.48 21.00
C GLY A 214 -40.57 16.41 19.79
N ASP A 215 -40.30 17.68 20.04
CA ASP A 215 -40.15 18.76 19.06
C ASP A 215 -39.14 18.36 17.99
N GLU A 216 -39.53 18.40 16.70
CA GLU A 216 -38.65 18.04 15.59
C GLU A 216 -37.41 18.95 15.57
N ASP A 217 -37.56 20.21 15.98
CA ASP A 217 -36.50 21.21 16.02
C ASP A 217 -35.38 20.82 17.00
N ALA A 218 -35.75 20.29 18.18
CA ALA A 218 -34.79 19.84 19.19
C ALA A 218 -34.00 18.60 18.75
N ARG A 219 -34.56 17.76 17.87
CA ARG A 219 -33.86 16.60 17.31
C ARG A 219 -32.84 17.02 16.26
N VAL A 220 -33.21 17.96 15.40
CA VAL A 220 -32.32 18.52 14.37
C VAL A 220 -31.13 19.23 15.00
N ASP A 221 -31.36 20.07 16.03
CA ASP A 221 -30.29 20.74 16.78
C ASP A 221 -29.30 19.74 17.41
N MET A 222 -29.82 18.61 17.91
CA MET A 222 -28.97 17.57 18.46
C MET A 222 -28.15 16.83 17.40
N GLU A 223 -28.76 16.51 16.25
CA GLU A 223 -28.02 15.92 15.13
C GLU A 223 -26.91 16.85 14.62
N GLU A 224 -27.17 18.16 14.52
CA GLU A 224 -26.16 19.16 14.17
C GLU A 224 -25.04 19.25 15.21
N ARG A 225 -25.37 19.18 16.51
CA ARG A 225 -24.39 19.14 17.59
C ARG A 225 -23.53 17.88 17.55
N VAL A 226 -24.13 16.72 17.25
CA VAL A 226 -23.40 15.46 17.07
C VAL A 226 -22.41 15.58 15.91
N GLU A 227 -22.90 16.03 14.75
CA GLU A 227 -22.09 16.19 13.54
C GLU A 227 -20.91 17.15 13.75
N SER A 228 -21.17 18.33 14.33
CA SER A 228 -20.13 19.33 14.60
C SER A 228 -19.07 18.87 15.60
N THR A 229 -19.41 17.96 16.53
CA THR A 229 -18.48 17.35 17.49
C THR A 229 -17.64 16.24 16.85
N LEU A 230 -18.23 15.45 15.95
CA LEU A 230 -17.55 14.33 15.29
C LEU A 230 -16.63 14.78 14.15
N LYS A 231 -17.04 15.79 13.39
CA LYS A 231 -16.33 16.23 12.18
C LYS A 231 -14.83 16.55 12.38
N PRO A 232 -14.39 17.29 13.41
CA PRO A 232 -12.95 17.52 13.64
C PRO A 232 -12.17 16.22 13.91
N LYS A 233 -12.84 15.21 14.48
CA LYS A 233 -12.25 13.90 14.74
C LYS A 233 -12.11 13.11 13.44
N GLU A 234 -13.04 13.23 12.52
CA GLU A 234 -12.93 12.63 11.17
C GLU A 234 -11.80 13.29 10.37
N GLU A 235 -11.75 14.62 10.35
CA GLU A 235 -10.69 15.39 9.69
C GLU A 235 -9.29 15.05 10.23
N GLY A 236 -9.17 14.84 11.55
CA GLY A 236 -7.90 14.40 12.15
C GLY A 236 -7.48 12.99 11.74
N LEU A 237 -8.44 12.05 11.61
CA LEU A 237 -8.16 10.72 11.08
C LEU A 237 -7.72 10.79 9.60
N GLU A 238 -8.38 11.63 8.80
CA GLU A 238 -8.04 11.84 7.40
C GLU A 238 -6.58 12.30 7.25
N ALA A 239 -6.19 13.35 8.00
CA ALA A 239 -4.83 13.88 7.98
C ALA A 239 -3.79 12.82 8.35
N ILE A 240 -4.06 12.00 9.38
CA ILE A 240 -3.15 10.92 9.79
C ILE A 240 -3.01 9.87 8.68
N VAL A 241 -4.11 9.50 8.01
CA VAL A 241 -4.08 8.53 6.90
C VAL A 241 -3.30 9.09 5.70
N GLU A 242 -3.52 10.36 5.34
CA GLU A 242 -2.80 11.04 4.26
C GLU A 242 -1.28 11.06 4.53
N GLU A 243 -0.85 11.49 5.72
CA GLU A 243 0.56 11.49 6.10
C GLU A 243 1.19 10.09 6.13
N ALA A 244 0.43 9.08 6.56
CA ALA A 244 0.89 7.70 6.56
C ALA A 244 1.07 7.16 5.13
N ASP A 245 0.18 7.51 4.21
CA ASP A 245 0.28 7.15 2.80
C ASP A 245 1.45 7.85 2.10
N ASP A 246 1.67 9.12 2.41
CA ASP A 246 2.85 9.86 1.95
C ASP A 246 4.15 9.22 2.43
N LEU A 247 4.20 8.79 3.70
CA LEU A 247 5.37 8.09 4.25
C LEU A 247 5.62 6.75 3.53
N ARG A 248 4.56 5.99 3.20
CA ARG A 248 4.68 4.74 2.43
C ARG A 248 5.27 5.00 1.05
N LEU A 249 4.74 5.99 0.33
CA LEU A 249 5.18 6.30 -1.03
C LEU A 249 6.60 6.87 -1.04
N ARG A 250 6.95 7.77 -0.11
CA ARG A 250 8.33 8.27 0.06
C ARG A 250 9.31 7.16 0.41
N THR A 251 8.91 6.21 1.27
CA THR A 251 9.76 5.08 1.64
C THR A 251 10.03 4.18 0.44
N LEU A 252 8.99 3.83 -0.32
CA LEU A 252 9.13 3.03 -1.54
C LEU A 252 10.08 3.70 -2.54
N LYS A 253 9.82 4.97 -2.89
CA LYS A 253 10.66 5.73 -3.82
C LYS A 253 12.10 5.89 -3.33
N GLY A 254 12.27 6.18 -2.05
CA GLY A 254 13.59 6.32 -1.43
C GLY A 254 14.42 5.04 -1.52
N ILE A 255 13.80 3.85 -1.37
CA ILE A 255 14.49 2.58 -1.60
C ILE A 255 14.88 2.46 -3.07
N LEU A 256 13.96 2.70 -4.01
CA LEU A 256 14.22 2.58 -5.44
C LEU A 256 15.33 3.54 -5.94
N GLU A 257 15.46 4.73 -5.33
CA GLU A 257 16.52 5.70 -5.63
C GLU A 257 17.91 5.28 -5.12
N VAL A 258 17.99 4.35 -4.17
CA VAL A 258 19.25 3.80 -3.68
C VAL A 258 19.72 2.62 -4.53
N LEU A 259 18.76 1.82 -5.02
CA LEU A 259 19.03 0.60 -5.77
C LEU A 259 19.46 0.88 -7.22
N THR A 260 20.23 -0.04 -7.80
CA THR A 260 20.39 -0.08 -9.26
C THR A 260 19.08 -0.52 -9.92
N PRO A 261 18.85 -0.27 -11.22
CA PRO A 261 17.61 -0.71 -11.88
C PRO A 261 17.35 -2.22 -11.79
N VAL A 262 18.41 -3.05 -11.85
CA VAL A 262 18.28 -4.51 -11.69
C VAL A 262 17.83 -4.88 -10.27
N GLN A 263 18.49 -4.32 -9.26
CA GLN A 263 18.12 -4.50 -7.85
C GLN A 263 16.69 -4.02 -7.55
N ALA A 264 16.30 -2.86 -8.10
CA ALA A 264 14.95 -2.31 -7.98
C ALA A 264 13.90 -3.26 -8.57
N VAL A 265 14.17 -3.89 -9.72
CA VAL A 265 13.29 -4.92 -10.28
C VAL A 265 13.14 -6.10 -9.34
N HIS A 266 14.23 -6.63 -8.78
CA HIS A 266 14.15 -7.75 -7.82
C HIS A 266 13.38 -7.39 -6.54
N PHE A 267 13.55 -6.16 -6.05
CA PHE A 267 12.80 -5.66 -4.91
C PHE A 267 11.30 -5.54 -5.22
N LEU A 268 10.93 -4.95 -6.36
CA LEU A 268 9.54 -4.78 -6.78
C LEU A 268 8.85 -6.12 -7.06
N ILE A 269 9.56 -7.11 -7.62
CA ILE A 269 9.06 -8.49 -7.74
C ILE A 269 8.70 -9.03 -6.36
N ALA A 270 9.64 -8.98 -5.40
CA ALA A 270 9.40 -9.51 -4.06
C ALA A 270 8.23 -8.80 -3.35
N ALA A 271 8.09 -7.49 -3.55
CA ALA A 271 7.00 -6.70 -2.97
C ALA A 271 5.63 -7.08 -3.57
N ALA A 272 5.54 -7.17 -4.90
CA ALA A 272 4.31 -7.55 -5.58
C ALA A 272 3.92 -9.02 -5.30
N GLU A 273 4.89 -9.94 -5.29
CA GLU A 273 4.66 -11.34 -4.93
C GLU A 273 4.08 -11.47 -3.52
N LEU A 274 4.71 -10.82 -2.52
CA LEU A 274 4.24 -10.89 -1.15
C LEU A 274 2.83 -10.32 -1.00
N HIS A 275 2.56 -9.16 -1.61
CA HIS A 275 1.26 -8.52 -1.53
C HIS A 275 0.15 -9.38 -2.17
N LEU A 276 0.36 -9.84 -3.40
CA LEU A 276 -0.61 -10.66 -4.13
C LEU A 276 -0.87 -11.99 -3.42
N ARG A 277 0.16 -12.63 -2.87
CA ARG A 277 0.01 -13.89 -2.13
C ARG A 277 -0.71 -13.70 -0.81
N LEU A 278 -0.40 -12.64 -0.06
CA LEU A 278 -1.12 -12.35 1.18
C LEU A 278 -2.62 -12.14 0.93
N HIS A 279 -2.95 -11.41 -0.14
CA HIS A 279 -4.32 -11.21 -0.58
C HIS A 279 -5.03 -12.53 -0.95
N GLU A 280 -4.41 -13.35 -1.80
CA GLU A 280 -4.96 -14.64 -2.23
C GLU A 280 -5.18 -15.59 -1.04
N TRP A 281 -4.17 -15.72 -0.17
CA TRP A 281 -4.25 -16.58 1.02
C TRP A 281 -5.32 -16.11 2.00
N GLY A 282 -5.44 -14.79 2.19
CA GLY A 282 -6.46 -14.18 3.03
C GLY A 282 -7.87 -14.48 2.52
N LYS A 283 -8.15 -14.22 1.24
CA LYS A 283 -9.45 -14.52 0.61
C LYS A 283 -9.81 -16.00 0.72
N LYS A 284 -8.84 -16.90 0.49
CA LYS A 284 -9.05 -18.35 0.62
C LYS A 284 -9.40 -18.76 2.06
N LYS A 285 -8.76 -18.15 3.06
CA LYS A 285 -9.02 -18.41 4.47
C LYS A 285 -10.44 -18.00 4.86
N ASP A 286 -10.86 -16.81 4.44
CA ASP A 286 -12.21 -16.29 4.74
C ASP A 286 -13.29 -17.15 4.08
N ALA A 287 -13.09 -17.57 2.82
CA ALA A 287 -14.01 -18.47 2.13
C ALA A 287 -14.14 -19.83 2.83
N GLY A 288 -13.02 -20.39 3.33
CA GLY A 288 -13.02 -21.64 4.09
C GLY A 288 -13.76 -21.54 5.44
N ALA A 289 -13.65 -20.40 6.13
CA ALA A 289 -14.35 -20.16 7.38
C ALA A 289 -15.88 -20.07 7.21
N VAL A 290 -16.34 -19.47 6.10
CA VAL A 290 -17.78 -19.40 5.77
C VAL A 290 -18.33 -20.78 5.36
N GLY A 291 -17.51 -21.63 4.73
CA GLY A 291 -17.86 -23.00 4.38
C GLY A 291 -18.00 -23.93 5.60
N GLY A 292 -17.09 -23.83 6.57
CA GLY A 292 -17.10 -24.67 7.78
C GLY A 292 -18.13 -24.27 8.85
N ALA A 293 -18.76 -23.11 8.74
CA ALA A 293 -19.83 -22.66 9.64
C ALA A 293 -21.24 -23.13 9.20
N ARG A 294 -21.33 -23.86 8.08
CA ARG A 294 -22.58 -24.38 7.49
C ARG A 294 -22.72 -25.90 7.54
N GLU A 295 -21.80 -26.59 8.22
CA GLU A 295 -21.85 -28.03 8.52
C GLU A 295 -22.01 -28.27 10.02
#